data_AF-A0A924GLT3-F1
#
_entry.id   AF-A0A924GLT3-F1
#
_cell.length_a   1.000
_cell.length_b   1.000
_cell.length_c   1.000
_cell.angle_alpha   90.00
_cell.angle_beta   90.00
_cell.angle_gamma   90.00
#
_symmetry.space_group_name_H-M   'P 1'
#
loop_
_entity.id
_entity.type
_entity.pdbx_description
1 polymer ?
#
loop_
_entity_poly.entity_id
_entity_poly.type
_entity_poly.pdbx_seq_one_letter_code
_entity_poly.pdbx_strand_id
1 'polypeptide(L)'
;MFEIEVFSNPVSALVGEGSLLKFEKFPRAAAYDELLVKPALLLADKVVLRSHRLDLILNEKRDFNSMRMHAPLYASFLSASKQRDARLVRRLGLLQRDLLTEAEINKYEQQTRLDSEKVSQQQPVFRSTNREAFLAEKEEIRAGLSLDNEIWEEFWDRAGAYRTALQEMFHARGQSLESVSLTALSTSDIFDQGPWDRMPKSRPREVLDHMKGPNAEFERAYWAMVEDVSTSNKSVMLDSEVRESLASFGPQIGGVDSAAAVGGAVDLMRMVEGIRDLPIDEIIDVRAELAEYLRPFRSFMLEVSSDANLGEANDVERTRLLKIAWETNVEPAVADMRAHVESASFRRNALDLFANSSETIRTVGLAVGLAAASGFMGFSTLTVAGAAAPPLLKAFVGSVRAKQDVKRNRAYFIHAISRSRWATQ
;
A
#
# COMPACT_ATOMS: atom_id res chain seq x y z
N MET A 1 10.26 11.36 -14.47
CA MET A 1 9.23 10.60 -13.73
C MET A 1 9.75 10.42 -12.33
N PHE A 2 8.99 10.85 -11.33
CA PHE A 2 9.32 10.73 -9.92
C PHE A 2 8.58 9.52 -9.34
N GLU A 3 9.33 8.51 -8.90
CA GLU A 3 8.80 7.25 -8.39
C GLU A 3 9.12 7.12 -6.89
N ILE A 4 8.13 6.70 -6.11
CA ILE A 4 8.30 6.38 -4.69
C ILE A 4 8.09 4.87 -4.50
N GLU A 5 9.08 4.20 -3.88
CA GLU A 5 8.94 2.85 -3.37
C GLU A 5 8.61 2.92 -1.87
N VAL A 6 7.46 2.37 -1.49
CA VAL A 6 6.91 2.41 -0.13
C VAL A 6 7.10 1.05 0.52
N PHE A 7 7.88 0.96 1.59
CA PHE A 7 8.01 -0.26 2.38
C PHE A 7 7.08 -0.21 3.59
N SER A 8 6.17 -1.18 3.67
CA SER A 8 5.14 -1.26 4.73
C SER A 8 5.20 -2.56 5.51
N ASN A 9 5.06 -2.47 6.84
CA ASN A 9 4.93 -3.62 7.73
C ASN A 9 3.65 -3.53 8.57
N PRO A 10 2.46 -3.74 7.95
CA PRO A 10 1.20 -3.65 8.68
C PRO A 10 1.07 -4.70 9.79
N VAL A 11 1.88 -5.77 9.76
CA VAL A 11 1.87 -6.81 10.81
C VAL A 11 2.40 -6.23 12.11
N SER A 12 3.64 -5.72 12.12
CA SER A 12 4.23 -5.11 13.32
C SER A 12 3.39 -3.93 13.80
N ALA A 13 2.90 -3.08 12.89
CA ALA A 13 2.08 -1.92 13.25
C ALA A 13 0.77 -2.28 13.99
N LEU A 14 0.17 -3.44 13.67
CA LEU A 14 -1.13 -3.83 14.22
C LEU A 14 -1.08 -4.73 15.46
N VAL A 15 0.03 -5.46 15.65
CA VAL A 15 0.17 -6.42 16.76
C VAL A 15 1.45 -6.28 17.57
N GLY A 16 2.38 -5.41 17.17
CA GLY A 16 3.72 -5.27 17.76
C GLY A 16 4.72 -6.30 17.21
N GLU A 17 6.01 -6.01 17.39
CA GLU A 17 7.09 -6.92 17.00
C GLU A 17 6.96 -8.30 17.66
N GLY A 18 7.29 -9.36 16.91
CA GLY A 18 7.26 -10.75 17.38
C GLY A 18 5.88 -11.35 17.59
N SER A 19 4.80 -10.61 17.34
CA SER A 19 3.43 -11.10 17.48
C SER A 19 2.85 -11.59 16.13
N LEU A 20 2.04 -12.65 16.20
CA LEU A 20 1.32 -13.15 15.03
C LEU A 20 0.07 -12.30 14.78
N LEU A 21 -0.12 -11.86 13.53
CA LEU A 21 -1.35 -11.22 13.11
C LEU A 21 -2.50 -12.22 13.23
N LYS A 22 -3.54 -11.87 14.00
CA LYS A 22 -4.75 -12.70 14.11
C LYS A 22 -5.64 -12.46 12.90
N PHE A 23 -6.40 -13.48 12.50
CA PHE A 23 -7.26 -13.43 11.32
C PHE A 23 -8.26 -12.26 11.34
N GLU A 24 -8.79 -11.90 12.52
CA GLU A 24 -9.75 -10.78 12.64
C GLU A 24 -9.11 -9.40 12.34
N LYS A 25 -7.78 -9.33 12.34
CA LYS A 25 -7.02 -8.11 12.01
C LYS A 25 -6.55 -8.08 10.55
N PHE A 26 -6.75 -9.14 9.76
CA PHE A 26 -6.27 -9.18 8.37
C PHE A 26 -6.84 -8.04 7.50
N PRO A 27 -8.14 -7.71 7.59
CA PRO A 27 -8.69 -6.56 6.84
C PRO A 27 -8.05 -5.22 7.24
N ARG A 28 -7.57 -5.10 8.49
CA ARG A 28 -6.90 -3.88 8.94
C ARG A 28 -5.51 -3.73 8.34
N ALA A 29 -4.84 -4.83 7.98
CA ALA A 29 -3.54 -4.78 7.31
C ALA A 29 -3.67 -4.21 5.89
N ALA A 30 -4.73 -4.60 5.17
CA ALA A 30 -5.07 -4.02 3.88
C ALA A 30 -5.38 -2.51 4.01
N ALA A 31 -6.25 -2.13 4.96
CA ALA A 31 -6.58 -0.72 5.21
C ALA A 31 -5.37 0.12 5.63
N TYR A 32 -4.40 -0.48 6.33
CA TYR A 32 -3.16 0.18 6.71
C TYR A 32 -2.33 0.57 5.48
N ASP A 33 -2.11 -0.38 4.56
CA ASP A 33 -1.40 -0.13 3.30
C ASP A 33 -2.11 0.95 2.47
N GLU A 34 -3.45 0.92 2.42
CA GLU A 34 -4.24 1.95 1.74
C GLU A 34 -3.96 3.35 2.30
N LEU A 35 -4.01 3.50 3.62
CA LEU A 35 -3.73 4.77 4.30
C LEU A 35 -2.28 5.25 4.10
N LEU A 36 -1.34 4.33 3.90
CA LEU A 36 0.05 4.65 3.62
C LEU A 36 0.23 5.13 2.18
N VAL A 37 -0.44 4.49 1.22
CA VAL A 37 -0.28 4.75 -0.21
C VAL A 37 -1.00 6.02 -0.67
N LYS A 38 -2.17 6.37 -0.10
CA LYS A 38 -2.94 7.56 -0.51
C LYS A 38 -2.11 8.85 -0.65
N PRO A 39 -1.36 9.30 0.39
CA PRO A 39 -0.53 10.50 0.25
C PRO A 39 0.64 10.30 -0.74
N ALA A 40 1.22 9.10 -0.82
CA ALA A 40 2.28 8.82 -1.80
C ALA A 40 1.79 8.91 -3.26
N LEU A 41 0.54 8.54 -3.54
CA LEU A 41 -0.06 8.65 -4.89
C LEU A 41 -0.20 10.09 -5.37
N LEU A 42 -0.38 11.02 -4.44
CA LEU A 42 -0.42 12.46 -4.73
C LEU A 42 1.00 13.05 -4.76
N LEU A 43 1.94 12.48 -4.02
CA LEU A 43 3.32 12.92 -4.02
C LEU A 43 4.12 12.38 -5.22
N ALA A 44 3.76 11.27 -5.85
CA ALA A 44 4.56 10.62 -6.90
C ALA A 44 3.87 10.45 -8.25
N ASP A 45 4.67 10.34 -9.32
CA ASP A 45 4.17 9.96 -10.64
C ASP A 45 3.87 8.46 -10.68
N LYS A 46 4.66 7.67 -9.95
CA LYS A 46 4.46 6.23 -9.77
C LYS A 46 4.74 5.84 -8.33
N VAL A 47 3.91 4.95 -7.77
CA VAL A 47 4.10 4.37 -6.43
C VAL A 47 4.25 2.87 -6.56
N VAL A 48 5.28 2.32 -5.90
CA VAL A 48 5.47 0.87 -5.76
C VAL A 48 5.35 0.51 -4.29
N LEU A 49 4.29 -0.21 -3.91
CA LEU A 49 4.12 -0.69 -2.54
C LEU A 49 4.82 -2.03 -2.35
N ARG A 50 5.81 -2.08 -1.47
CA ARG A 50 6.42 -3.31 -0.93
C ARG A 50 5.84 -3.59 0.44
N SER A 51 4.97 -4.59 0.56
CA SER A 51 4.25 -4.86 1.81
C SER A 51 4.44 -6.29 2.30
N HIS A 52 4.71 -6.43 3.60
CA HIS A 52 4.72 -7.72 4.28
C HIS A 52 3.35 -8.43 4.23
N ARG A 53 2.25 -7.67 4.01
CA ARG A 53 0.92 -8.25 3.72
C ARG A 53 0.94 -9.14 2.49
N LEU A 54 1.69 -8.77 1.45
CA LEU A 54 1.79 -9.53 0.22
C LEU A 54 2.63 -10.80 0.40
N ASP A 55 3.68 -10.76 1.22
CA ASP A 55 4.38 -11.97 1.66
C ASP A 55 3.44 -12.95 2.37
N LEU A 56 2.59 -12.45 3.27
CA LEU A 56 1.57 -13.27 3.93
C LEU A 56 0.62 -13.90 2.91
N ILE A 57 0.07 -13.13 1.96
CA ILE A 57 -0.80 -13.68 0.90
C ILE A 57 -0.10 -14.78 0.11
N LEU A 58 1.17 -14.59 -0.24
CA LEU A 58 1.95 -15.59 -0.98
C LEU A 58 2.21 -16.84 -0.13
N ASN A 59 2.42 -16.69 1.18
CA ASN A 59 2.53 -17.81 2.11
C ASN A 59 1.22 -18.58 2.25
N GLU A 60 0.06 -17.89 2.36
CA GLU A 60 -1.25 -18.54 2.34
C GLU A 60 -1.49 -19.31 1.02
N LYS A 61 -1.10 -18.74 -0.14
CA LYS A 61 -1.19 -19.42 -1.44
C LYS A 61 -0.27 -20.64 -1.52
N ARG A 62 0.95 -20.55 -1.00
CA ARG A 62 1.89 -21.69 -0.90
C ARG A 62 1.29 -22.81 -0.05
N ASP A 63 0.67 -22.47 1.07
CA ASP A 63 0.10 -23.43 2.01
C ASP A 63 -1.20 -24.04 1.49
N PHE A 64 -2.04 -23.27 0.82
CA PHE A 64 -3.18 -23.77 0.05
C PHE A 64 -2.75 -24.84 -0.98
N ASN A 65 -1.70 -24.54 -1.75
CA ASN A 65 -1.20 -25.44 -2.78
C ASN A 65 -0.51 -26.68 -2.20
N SER A 66 0.16 -26.57 -1.05
CA SER A 66 0.82 -27.71 -0.42
C SER A 66 -0.17 -28.75 0.12
N MET A 67 -1.41 -28.35 0.42
CA MET A 67 -2.47 -29.30 0.79
C MET A 67 -2.89 -30.22 -0.36
N ARG A 68 -2.45 -29.94 -1.59
CA ARG A 68 -2.60 -30.85 -2.76
C ARG A 68 -1.45 -31.86 -2.85
N MET A 69 -0.40 -31.68 -2.08
CA MET A 69 0.76 -32.57 -2.05
C MET A 69 0.56 -33.63 -0.97
N HIS A 70 0.86 -34.88 -1.29
CA HIS A 70 0.66 -36.01 -0.38
C HIS A 70 1.45 -35.86 0.93
N ALA A 71 2.76 -35.59 0.87
CA ALA A 71 3.60 -35.56 2.07
C ALA A 71 3.24 -34.43 3.07
N PRO A 72 3.05 -33.15 2.65
CA PRO A 72 2.60 -32.10 3.57
C PRO A 72 1.23 -32.37 4.18
N LEU A 73 0.27 -32.86 3.39
CA LEU A 73 -1.06 -33.22 3.88
C LEU A 73 -0.98 -34.36 4.90
N TYR A 74 -0.21 -35.41 4.61
CA TYR A 74 0.04 -36.53 5.51
C TYR A 74 0.57 -36.05 6.86
N ALA A 75 1.67 -35.29 6.85
CA ALA A 75 2.31 -34.80 8.07
C ALA A 75 1.36 -33.90 8.88
N SER A 76 0.64 -33.00 8.22
CA SER A 76 -0.30 -32.09 8.88
C SER A 76 -1.49 -32.85 9.50
N PHE A 77 -2.11 -33.77 8.75
CA PHE A 77 -3.27 -34.52 9.23
C PHE A 77 -2.93 -35.50 10.35
N LEU A 78 -1.78 -36.17 10.25
CA LEU A 78 -1.28 -37.05 11.31
C LEU A 78 -0.99 -36.26 12.59
N SER A 79 -0.30 -35.11 12.45
CA SER A 79 0.00 -34.22 13.59
C SER A 79 -1.30 -33.72 14.25
N ALA A 80 -2.26 -33.24 13.47
CA ALA A 80 -3.55 -32.80 13.98
C ALA A 80 -4.32 -33.94 14.68
N SER A 81 -4.27 -35.16 14.13
CA SER A 81 -4.92 -36.34 14.70
C SER A 81 -4.28 -36.81 16.01
N LYS A 82 -2.97 -36.63 16.16
CA LYS A 82 -2.25 -36.91 17.41
C LYS A 82 -2.51 -35.87 18.48
N GLN A 83 -2.42 -34.59 18.12
CA GLN A 83 -2.57 -33.48 19.05
C GLN A 83 -4.02 -33.29 19.50
N ARG A 84 -4.99 -33.57 18.61
CA ARG A 84 -6.44 -33.39 18.84
C ARG A 84 -6.80 -32.02 19.41
N ASP A 85 -6.08 -30.96 19.02
CA ASP A 85 -6.31 -29.60 19.53
C ASP A 85 -7.75 -29.16 19.23
N ALA A 86 -8.55 -29.04 20.30
CA ALA A 86 -9.96 -28.67 20.22
C ALA A 86 -10.16 -27.28 19.57
N ARG A 87 -9.18 -26.36 19.70
CA ARG A 87 -9.25 -25.04 19.07
C ARG A 87 -9.08 -25.15 17.56
N LEU A 88 -8.10 -25.92 17.10
CA LEU A 88 -7.87 -26.17 15.68
C LEU A 88 -9.06 -26.89 15.05
N VAL A 89 -9.52 -27.99 15.66
CA VAL A 89 -10.67 -28.77 15.18
C VAL A 89 -11.91 -27.89 15.04
N ARG A 90 -12.23 -27.09 16.06
CA ARG A 90 -13.35 -26.14 16.01
C ARG A 90 -13.17 -25.08 14.94
N ARG A 91 -11.97 -24.51 14.80
CA ARG A 91 -11.67 -23.48 13.80
C ARG A 91 -11.85 -24.00 12.37
N LEU A 92 -11.48 -25.26 12.13
CA LEU A 92 -11.63 -25.92 10.83
C LEU A 92 -13.05 -26.45 10.59
N GLY A 93 -13.99 -26.28 11.53
CA GLY A 93 -15.34 -26.84 11.40
C GLY A 93 -15.36 -28.38 11.40
N LEU A 94 -14.30 -29.01 11.91
CA LEU A 94 -14.18 -30.46 11.97
C LEU A 94 -14.75 -31.01 13.28
N LEU A 95 -15.06 -32.30 13.27
CA LEU A 95 -15.43 -33.07 14.45
C LEU A 95 -14.26 -33.97 14.87
N GLN A 96 -14.26 -34.43 16.11
CA GLN A 96 -13.23 -35.38 16.60
C GLN A 96 -13.23 -36.72 15.84
N ARG A 97 -14.36 -37.08 15.21
CA ARG A 97 -14.48 -38.24 14.31
C ARG A 97 -13.88 -38.01 12.92
N ASP A 98 -13.59 -36.75 12.58
CA ASP A 98 -12.95 -36.38 11.32
C ASP A 98 -11.42 -36.54 11.37
N LEU A 99 -10.88 -36.76 12.58
CA LEU A 99 -9.48 -37.09 12.82
C LEU A 99 -9.28 -38.60 12.89
N LEU A 100 -8.04 -39.03 12.68
CA LEU A 100 -7.65 -40.43 12.81
C LEU A 100 -7.76 -40.91 14.27
N THR A 101 -8.27 -42.13 14.44
CA THR A 101 -8.18 -42.92 15.66
C THR A 101 -6.74 -43.34 15.91
N GLU A 102 -6.41 -43.74 17.14
CA GLU A 102 -5.08 -44.22 17.49
C GLU A 102 -4.66 -45.47 16.68
N ALA A 103 -5.61 -46.36 16.41
CA ALA A 103 -5.38 -47.52 15.55
C ALA A 103 -5.02 -47.13 14.11
N GLU A 104 -5.73 -46.16 13.53
CA GLU A 104 -5.42 -45.63 12.20
C GLU A 104 -4.06 -44.91 12.17
N ILE A 105 -3.75 -44.10 13.18
CA ILE A 105 -2.44 -43.43 13.32
C ILE A 105 -1.32 -44.48 13.28
N ASN A 106 -1.41 -45.53 14.10
CA ASN A 106 -0.40 -46.59 14.16
C ASN A 106 -0.28 -47.33 12.82
N LYS A 107 -1.41 -47.63 12.16
CA LYS A 107 -1.46 -48.24 10.83
C LYS A 107 -0.66 -47.41 9.81
N TYR A 108 -0.94 -46.12 9.72
CA TYR A 108 -0.29 -45.25 8.72
C TYR A 108 1.16 -44.93 9.06
N GLU A 109 1.54 -44.84 10.33
CA GLU A 109 2.96 -44.68 10.71
C GLU A 109 3.79 -45.92 10.42
N GLN A 110 3.24 -47.11 10.68
CA GLN A 110 3.88 -48.36 10.32
C GLN A 110 4.08 -48.46 8.81
N GLN A 111 3.07 -48.09 8.02
CA GLN A 111 3.17 -48.07 6.56
C GLN A 111 4.27 -47.10 6.08
N THR A 112 4.28 -45.86 6.57
CA THR A 112 5.33 -44.88 6.22
C THR A 112 6.73 -45.37 6.58
N ARG A 113 6.90 -46.07 7.71
CA ARG A 113 8.19 -46.65 8.09
C ARG A 113 8.62 -47.75 7.11
N LEU A 114 7.72 -48.67 6.76
CA LEU A 114 7.99 -49.73 5.78
C LEU A 114 8.35 -49.13 4.41
N ASP A 115 7.65 -48.09 3.99
CA ASP A 115 7.90 -47.41 2.73
C ASP A 115 9.26 -46.68 2.74
N SER A 116 9.61 -46.04 3.86
CA SER A 116 10.92 -45.40 4.04
C SER A 116 12.07 -46.40 4.05
N GLU A 117 11.88 -47.58 4.67
CA GLU A 117 12.86 -48.67 4.66
C GLU A 117 13.06 -49.22 3.23
N LYS A 118 11.98 -49.43 2.47
CA LYS A 118 12.04 -49.84 1.06
C LYS A 118 12.81 -48.82 0.21
N VAL A 119 12.50 -47.52 0.35
CA VAL A 119 13.21 -46.43 -0.35
C VAL A 119 14.68 -46.39 0.03
N SER A 120 15.01 -46.58 1.32
CA SER A 120 16.41 -46.55 1.78
C SER A 120 17.23 -47.75 1.27
N GLN A 121 16.59 -48.91 1.11
CA GLN A 121 17.20 -50.12 0.54
C GLN A 121 17.36 -50.00 -0.98
N GLN A 122 16.42 -49.33 -1.64
CA GLN A 122 16.49 -48.98 -3.06
C GLN A 122 17.23 -47.65 -3.22
N GLN A 123 18.55 -47.58 -2.97
CA GLN A 123 19.32 -46.37 -3.29
C GLN A 123 19.02 -45.94 -4.73
N PRO A 124 18.34 -44.80 -4.97
CA PRO A 124 18.13 -44.34 -6.33
C PRO A 124 19.46 -43.76 -6.79
N VAL A 125 20.30 -44.61 -7.38
CA VAL A 125 21.44 -44.14 -8.17
C VAL A 125 20.81 -43.58 -9.43
N PHE A 126 20.51 -42.27 -9.45
CA PHE A 126 20.18 -41.59 -10.70
C PHE A 126 21.41 -41.68 -11.60
N ARG A 127 21.39 -42.60 -12.56
CA ARG A 127 22.56 -42.86 -13.42
C ARG A 127 22.64 -41.87 -14.58
N SER A 128 21.53 -41.20 -14.89
CA SER A 128 21.41 -40.33 -16.05
C SER A 128 21.64 -38.85 -15.74
N THR A 129 22.51 -38.20 -16.52
CA THR A 129 22.61 -36.73 -16.61
C THR A 129 21.67 -36.13 -17.66
N ASN A 130 21.03 -36.96 -18.50
CA ASN A 130 20.04 -36.51 -19.49
C ASN A 130 18.65 -36.37 -18.84
N ARG A 131 18.00 -35.21 -19.06
CA ARG A 131 16.68 -34.87 -18.53
C ARG A 131 15.59 -35.88 -18.90
N GLU A 132 15.55 -36.38 -20.13
CA GLU A 132 14.51 -37.33 -20.55
C GLU A 132 14.69 -38.70 -19.90
N ALA A 133 15.93 -39.19 -19.84
CA ALA A 133 16.26 -40.43 -19.14
C ALA A 133 16.11 -40.30 -17.61
N PHE A 134 16.38 -39.12 -17.03
CA PHE A 134 16.08 -38.84 -15.63
C PHE A 134 14.57 -38.87 -15.34
N LEU A 135 13.75 -38.32 -16.24
CA LEU A 135 12.29 -38.36 -16.10
C LEU A 135 11.76 -39.80 -16.26
N ALA A 136 12.30 -40.59 -17.18
CA ALA A 136 11.96 -42.00 -17.35
C ALA A 136 12.37 -42.84 -16.11
N GLU A 137 13.59 -42.66 -15.62
CA GLU A 137 14.12 -43.31 -14.40
C GLU A 137 13.29 -42.89 -13.17
N LYS A 138 12.84 -41.64 -13.10
CA LYS A 138 11.94 -41.15 -12.05
C LYS A 138 10.56 -41.81 -12.12
N GLU A 139 9.97 -41.97 -13.30
CA GLU A 139 8.67 -42.66 -13.46
C GLU A 139 8.81 -44.17 -13.20
N GLU A 140 9.95 -44.79 -13.52
CA GLU A 140 10.24 -46.19 -13.19
C GLU A 140 10.42 -46.39 -11.67
N ILE A 141 11.16 -45.50 -10.99
CA ILE A 141 11.24 -45.47 -9.52
C ILE A 141 9.86 -45.24 -8.91
N ARG A 142 9.03 -44.36 -9.49
CA ARG A 142 7.67 -44.11 -9.03
C ARG A 142 6.76 -45.32 -9.19
N ALA A 143 6.88 -46.06 -10.30
CA ALA A 143 6.15 -47.29 -10.55
C ALA A 143 6.63 -48.45 -9.64
N GLY A 144 7.94 -48.54 -9.39
CA GLY A 144 8.54 -49.52 -8.47
C GLY A 144 8.27 -49.22 -6.99
N LEU A 145 8.09 -47.94 -6.65
CA LEU A 145 7.56 -47.45 -5.38
C LEU A 145 6.03 -47.39 -5.40
N SER A 146 5.35 -48.27 -6.14
CA SER A 146 3.92 -48.55 -5.97
C SER A 146 3.68 -49.01 -4.52
N LEU A 147 3.63 -48.05 -3.61
CA LEU A 147 3.14 -48.19 -2.25
C LEU A 147 1.73 -48.77 -2.38
N ASP A 148 1.32 -49.65 -1.48
CA ASP A 148 -0.02 -50.27 -1.52
C ASP A 148 -1.08 -49.18 -1.76
N ASN A 149 -1.61 -49.12 -2.98
CA ASN A 149 -2.48 -48.02 -3.40
C ASN A 149 -3.72 -47.97 -2.51
N GLU A 150 -4.19 -49.12 -2.02
CA GLU A 150 -5.39 -49.21 -1.19
C GLU A 150 -5.23 -48.50 0.17
N ILE A 151 -4.11 -48.70 0.87
CA ILE A 151 -3.88 -48.04 2.18
C ILE A 151 -3.78 -46.52 2.00
N TRP A 152 -3.11 -46.07 0.94
CA TRP A 152 -2.95 -44.65 0.69
C TRP A 152 -4.23 -44.01 0.16
N GLU A 153 -5.01 -44.68 -0.69
CA GLU A 153 -6.35 -44.24 -1.10
C GLU A 153 -7.28 -44.07 0.10
N GLU A 154 -7.32 -45.05 1.02
CA GLU A 154 -8.06 -44.95 2.27
C GLU A 154 -7.61 -43.74 3.11
N PHE A 155 -6.29 -43.52 3.21
CA PHE A 155 -5.75 -42.34 3.90
C PHE A 155 -6.23 -41.04 3.26
N TRP A 156 -6.17 -40.92 1.93
CA TRP A 156 -6.54 -39.69 1.22
C TRP A 156 -8.04 -39.39 1.33
N ASP A 157 -8.87 -40.42 1.26
CA ASP A 157 -10.31 -40.31 1.51
C ASP A 157 -10.57 -39.86 2.95
N ARG A 158 -9.85 -40.44 3.92
CA ARG A 158 -9.98 -40.04 5.32
C ARG A 158 -9.51 -38.61 5.57
N ALA A 159 -8.44 -38.18 4.91
CA ALA A 159 -7.89 -36.83 4.97
C ALA A 159 -8.71 -35.80 4.17
N GLY A 160 -9.69 -36.23 3.36
CA GLY A 160 -10.40 -35.37 2.41
C GLY A 160 -11.12 -34.18 3.07
N ALA A 161 -11.82 -34.41 4.17
CA ALA A 161 -12.50 -33.35 4.93
C ALA A 161 -11.50 -32.36 5.54
N TYR A 162 -10.41 -32.87 6.14
CA TYR A 162 -9.34 -32.07 6.72
C TYR A 162 -8.62 -31.21 5.65
N ARG A 163 -8.30 -31.81 4.49
CA ARG A 163 -7.71 -31.11 3.35
C ARG A 163 -8.58 -29.95 2.89
N THR A 164 -9.87 -30.21 2.70
CA THR A 164 -10.84 -29.21 2.24
C THR A 164 -10.93 -28.06 3.23
N ALA A 165 -11.09 -28.36 4.52
CA ALA A 165 -11.16 -27.35 5.57
C ALA A 165 -9.89 -26.49 5.67
N LEU A 166 -8.70 -27.09 5.54
CA LEU A 166 -7.44 -26.34 5.50
C LEU A 166 -7.34 -25.46 4.25
N GLN A 167 -7.70 -25.97 3.08
CA GLN A 167 -7.71 -25.20 1.84
C GLN A 167 -8.65 -24.00 1.92
N GLU A 168 -9.87 -24.20 2.43
CA GLU A 168 -10.81 -23.11 2.67
C GLU A 168 -10.26 -22.07 3.65
N MET A 169 -9.64 -22.52 4.75
CA MET A 169 -9.02 -21.62 5.72
C MET A 169 -7.89 -20.79 5.11
N PHE A 170 -6.94 -21.40 4.40
CA PHE A 170 -5.83 -20.68 3.76
C PHE A 170 -6.34 -19.74 2.65
N HIS A 171 -7.35 -20.17 1.89
CA HIS A 171 -7.97 -19.33 0.87
C HIS A 171 -8.65 -18.10 1.48
N ALA A 172 -9.48 -18.29 2.52
CA ALA A 172 -10.17 -17.21 3.22
C ALA A 172 -9.19 -16.24 3.89
N ARG A 173 -8.08 -16.75 4.45
CA ARG A 173 -6.96 -15.96 4.98
C ARG A 173 -6.27 -15.12 3.90
N GLY A 174 -5.98 -15.72 2.75
CA GLY A 174 -5.43 -14.99 1.61
C GLY A 174 -6.35 -13.87 1.15
N GLN A 175 -7.64 -14.17 0.97
CA GLN A 175 -8.65 -13.20 0.54
C GLN A 175 -8.85 -12.06 1.53
N SER A 176 -8.83 -12.31 2.85
CA SER A 176 -9.02 -11.24 3.84
C SER A 176 -7.83 -10.29 3.98
N LEU A 177 -6.68 -10.64 3.41
CA LEU A 177 -5.52 -9.77 3.25
C LEU A 177 -5.56 -8.98 1.94
N GLU A 178 -6.44 -9.32 0.98
CA GLU A 178 -6.54 -8.60 -0.28
C GLU A 178 -7.25 -7.24 -0.08
N SER A 179 -6.71 -6.20 -0.72
CA SER A 179 -7.39 -4.91 -0.86
C SER A 179 -7.97 -4.82 -2.26
N VAL A 180 -9.29 -4.69 -2.36
CA VAL A 180 -9.98 -4.47 -3.65
C VAL A 180 -9.48 -3.19 -4.30
N SER A 181 -9.33 -2.12 -3.51
CA SER A 181 -8.86 -0.80 -3.96
C SER A 181 -7.44 -0.84 -4.53
N LEU A 182 -6.47 -1.42 -3.81
CA LEU A 182 -5.08 -1.52 -4.27
C LEU A 182 -4.96 -2.47 -5.47
N THR A 183 -5.77 -3.53 -5.51
CA THR A 183 -5.78 -4.45 -6.65
C THR A 183 -6.33 -3.76 -7.89
N ALA A 184 -7.43 -3.01 -7.78
CA ALA A 184 -7.95 -2.20 -8.88
C ALA A 184 -6.90 -1.19 -9.37
N LEU A 185 -6.20 -0.51 -8.45
CA LEU A 185 -5.12 0.42 -8.80
C LEU A 185 -3.94 -0.24 -9.54
N SER A 186 -3.59 -1.48 -9.20
CA SER A 186 -2.45 -2.17 -9.84
C SER A 186 -2.63 -2.45 -11.33
N THR A 187 -3.83 -2.23 -11.87
CA THR A 187 -4.09 -2.27 -13.32
C THR A 187 -3.69 -0.97 -14.04
N SER A 188 -3.37 0.09 -13.30
CA SER A 188 -2.94 1.38 -13.81
C SER A 188 -1.41 1.53 -13.82
N ASP A 189 -0.88 2.40 -14.69
CA ASP A 189 0.57 2.65 -14.77
C ASP A 189 1.14 3.45 -13.57
N ILE A 190 0.28 3.95 -12.70
CA ILE A 190 0.65 4.84 -11.58
C ILE A 190 0.91 4.10 -10.27
N PHE A 191 0.52 2.82 -10.18
CA PHE A 191 0.63 2.04 -8.94
C PHE A 191 1.02 0.59 -9.23
N ASP A 192 1.96 0.06 -8.45
CA ASP A 192 2.32 -1.36 -8.44
C ASP A 192 2.45 -1.85 -6.99
N GLN A 193 2.29 -3.15 -6.76
CA GLN A 193 2.45 -3.75 -5.44
C GLN A 193 3.22 -5.07 -5.51
N GLY A 194 4.10 -5.32 -4.54
CA GLY A 194 4.87 -6.55 -4.43
C GLY A 194 5.25 -6.93 -3.00
N PRO A 195 5.68 -8.18 -2.78
CA PRO A 195 6.22 -8.62 -1.49
C PRO A 195 7.55 -7.91 -1.17
N TRP A 196 7.96 -7.95 0.08
CA TRP A 196 9.33 -7.61 0.48
C TRP A 196 10.31 -8.63 -0.08
N ASP A 197 10.00 -9.92 0.08
CA ASP A 197 10.81 -10.99 -0.50
C ASP A 197 10.41 -11.25 -1.94
N ARG A 198 11.27 -10.83 -2.86
CA ARG A 198 11.08 -11.02 -4.30
C ARG A 198 11.18 -12.48 -4.74
N MET A 199 11.65 -13.37 -3.86
CA MET A 199 11.79 -14.79 -4.19
C MET A 199 10.42 -15.49 -4.25
N PRO A 200 10.22 -16.43 -5.19
CA PRO A 200 9.01 -17.22 -5.24
C PRO A 200 8.77 -18.00 -3.94
N LYS A 201 7.61 -17.81 -3.31
CA LYS A 201 7.18 -18.59 -2.14
C LYS A 201 6.78 -20.00 -2.58
N SER A 202 7.74 -20.93 -2.50
CA SER A 202 7.55 -22.34 -2.86
C SER A 202 7.92 -23.25 -1.68
N ARG A 203 7.38 -24.48 -1.66
CA ARG A 203 7.71 -25.47 -0.62
C ARG A 203 9.19 -25.86 -0.59
N PRO A 204 9.87 -26.12 -1.72
CA PRO A 204 11.30 -26.33 -1.70
C PRO A 204 12.06 -25.15 -1.09
N ARG A 205 11.60 -23.91 -1.34
CA ARG A 205 12.23 -22.72 -0.76
C ARG A 205 12.05 -22.63 0.75
N GLU A 206 10.85 -22.88 1.25
CA GLU A 206 10.57 -22.90 2.70
C GLU A 206 11.44 -23.92 3.43
N VAL A 207 11.64 -25.12 2.86
CA VAL A 207 12.54 -26.13 3.43
C VAL A 207 13.98 -25.61 3.47
N LEU A 208 14.46 -25.02 2.37
CA LEU A 208 15.81 -24.42 2.33
C LEU A 208 15.96 -23.29 3.35
N ASP A 209 14.94 -22.45 3.52
CA ASP A 209 14.95 -21.36 4.49
C ASP A 209 14.95 -21.93 5.92
N HIS A 210 14.12 -22.93 6.22
CA HIS A 210 14.10 -23.60 7.52
C HIS A 210 15.45 -24.27 7.86
N MET A 211 16.12 -24.87 6.89
CA MET A 211 17.46 -25.45 7.06
C MET A 211 18.53 -24.41 7.37
N LYS A 212 18.39 -23.19 6.84
CA LYS A 212 19.31 -22.08 7.13
C LYS A 212 19.05 -21.46 8.51
N GLY A 213 17.80 -21.48 8.96
CA GLY A 213 17.39 -21.01 10.27
C GLY A 213 15.97 -20.43 10.25
N PRO A 214 15.35 -20.25 11.42
CA PRO A 214 13.96 -19.81 11.54
C PRO A 214 13.69 -18.42 10.93
N ASN A 215 14.73 -17.58 10.77
CA ASN A 215 14.61 -16.21 10.29
C ASN A 215 15.14 -16.00 8.86
N ALA A 216 15.55 -17.05 8.15
CA ALA A 216 16.24 -16.90 6.85
C ALA A 216 15.37 -16.23 5.76
N GLU A 217 14.05 -16.40 5.81
CA GLU A 217 13.11 -15.69 4.93
C GLU A 217 13.08 -14.19 5.26
N PHE A 218 12.91 -13.85 6.53
CA PHE A 218 12.87 -12.47 7.00
C PHE A 218 14.19 -11.74 6.73
N GLU A 219 15.32 -12.34 7.09
CA GLU A 219 16.65 -11.76 6.86
C GLU A 219 16.88 -11.46 5.38
N ARG A 220 16.49 -12.38 4.49
CA ARG A 220 16.58 -12.15 3.05
C ARG A 220 15.71 -10.98 2.60
N ALA A 221 14.45 -10.93 3.03
CA ALA A 221 13.53 -9.87 2.66
C ALA A 221 14.04 -8.51 3.16
N TYR A 222 14.54 -8.49 4.39
CA TYR A 222 15.13 -7.33 5.04
C TYR A 222 16.36 -6.82 4.27
N TRP A 223 17.31 -7.70 3.92
CA TRP A 223 18.50 -7.29 3.17
C TRP A 223 18.19 -6.84 1.74
N ALA A 224 17.19 -7.44 1.08
CA ALA A 224 16.72 -6.95 -0.21
C ALA A 224 16.16 -5.52 -0.11
N MET A 225 15.40 -5.22 0.95
CA MET A 225 14.92 -3.87 1.22
C MET A 225 16.08 -2.90 1.53
N VAL A 226 17.07 -3.29 2.34
CA VAL A 226 18.25 -2.47 2.63
C VAL A 226 19.03 -2.16 1.34
N GLU A 227 19.20 -3.16 0.48
CA GLU A 227 19.81 -2.99 -0.83
C GLU A 227 19.00 -2.03 -1.70
N ASP A 228 17.67 -2.16 -1.76
CA ASP A 228 16.80 -1.23 -2.46
C ASP A 228 16.95 0.19 -1.90
N VAL A 229 16.92 0.38 -0.58
CA VAL A 229 17.06 1.71 0.05
C VAL A 229 18.40 2.36 -0.27
N SER A 230 19.49 1.57 -0.26
CA SER A 230 20.85 2.08 -0.44
C SER A 230 21.27 2.27 -1.89
N THR A 231 20.71 1.50 -2.82
CA THR A 231 21.12 1.48 -4.23
C THR A 231 20.07 2.06 -5.19
N SER A 232 18.85 2.31 -4.73
CA SER A 232 17.77 2.76 -5.60
C SER A 232 17.97 4.20 -6.05
N ASN A 233 17.79 4.41 -7.36
CA ASN A 233 17.64 5.73 -7.95
C ASN A 233 16.22 6.30 -7.72
N LYS A 234 15.35 5.58 -7.01
CA LYS A 234 13.98 5.99 -6.68
C LYS A 234 13.95 6.60 -5.29
N SER A 235 12.95 7.44 -5.06
CA SER A 235 12.66 7.89 -3.70
C SER A 235 12.08 6.73 -2.89
N VAL A 236 12.49 6.62 -1.64
CA VAL A 236 12.01 5.56 -0.74
C VAL A 236 11.21 6.16 0.39
N MET A 237 10.11 5.52 0.73
CA MET A 237 9.31 5.83 1.91
C MET A 237 9.31 4.60 2.82
N LEU A 238 9.65 4.80 4.08
CA LEU A 238 9.66 3.75 5.10
C LEU A 238 8.51 4.01 6.07
N ASP A 239 7.68 2.99 6.27
CA ASP A 239 6.77 2.91 7.40
C ASP A 239 7.53 3.02 8.74
N SER A 240 6.87 3.52 9.80
CA SER A 240 7.51 3.76 11.10
C SER A 240 8.17 2.51 11.66
N GLU A 241 7.42 1.40 11.64
CA GLU A 241 7.89 0.09 12.11
C GLU A 241 9.11 -0.38 11.31
N VAL A 242 9.09 -0.17 9.98
CA VAL A 242 10.19 -0.57 9.10
C VAL A 242 11.44 0.25 9.41
N ARG A 243 11.28 1.55 9.63
CA ARG A 243 12.40 2.43 10.00
C ARG A 243 12.98 2.07 11.37
N GLU A 244 12.13 1.82 12.36
CA GLU A 244 12.57 1.43 13.70
C GLU A 244 13.35 0.10 13.66
N SER A 245 12.85 -0.90 12.92
CA SER A 245 13.60 -2.13 12.67
C SER A 245 14.90 -1.86 11.90
N LEU A 246 14.92 -0.99 10.89
CA LEU A 246 16.15 -0.66 10.17
C LEU A 246 17.22 -0.05 11.08
N ALA A 247 16.82 0.83 12.01
CA ALA A 247 17.73 1.46 12.97
C ALA A 247 18.32 0.46 13.98
N SER A 248 17.62 -0.65 14.28
CA SER A 248 18.09 -1.66 15.24
C SER A 248 18.99 -2.73 14.62
N PHE A 249 18.87 -2.99 13.31
CA PHE A 249 19.51 -4.14 12.64
C PHE A 249 20.77 -3.83 11.82
N GLY A 250 21.22 -2.58 11.67
CA GLY A 250 22.39 -2.29 10.80
C GLY A 250 23.15 -0.99 11.04
N PRO A 251 24.35 -0.84 10.45
CA PRO A 251 25.11 0.42 10.44
C PRO A 251 24.28 1.51 9.75
N GLN A 252 24.44 2.77 10.16
CA GLN A 252 23.77 3.94 9.56
C GLN A 252 23.81 3.85 8.03
N ILE A 253 22.67 3.48 7.42
CA ILE A 253 22.59 3.29 5.98
C ILE A 253 22.69 4.68 5.35
N GLY A 254 23.78 4.97 4.63
CA GLY A 254 23.88 6.17 3.82
C GLY A 254 22.74 6.19 2.79
N GLY A 255 21.98 7.29 2.71
CA GLY A 255 20.78 7.40 1.87
C GLY A 255 19.46 7.52 2.64
N VAL A 256 19.45 7.25 3.95
CA VAL A 256 18.27 7.42 4.83
C VAL A 256 17.75 8.86 4.83
N ASP A 257 18.60 9.88 4.63
CA ASP A 257 18.16 11.28 4.59
C ASP A 257 17.15 11.55 3.48
N SER A 258 17.34 10.93 2.30
CA SER A 258 16.39 11.04 1.20
C SER A 258 15.05 10.36 1.54
N ALA A 259 15.11 9.22 2.24
CA ALA A 259 13.92 8.51 2.73
C ALA A 259 13.21 9.28 3.86
N ALA A 260 13.97 10.00 4.69
CA ALA A 260 13.44 10.87 5.74
C ALA A 260 12.72 12.09 5.15
N ALA A 261 13.28 12.74 4.13
CA ALA A 261 12.63 13.85 3.44
C ALA A 261 11.35 13.42 2.69
N VAL A 262 11.38 12.26 2.02
CA VAL A 262 10.20 11.73 1.33
C VAL A 262 9.13 11.28 2.34
N GLY A 263 9.54 10.57 3.39
CA GLY A 263 8.65 10.14 4.47
C GLY A 263 8.00 11.33 5.18
N GLY A 264 8.77 12.36 5.51
CA GLY A 264 8.25 13.57 6.13
C GLY A 264 7.33 14.37 5.21
N ALA A 265 7.62 14.44 3.90
CA ALA A 265 6.72 15.06 2.92
C ALA A 265 5.38 14.31 2.86
N VAL A 266 5.40 12.97 2.89
CA VAL A 266 4.19 12.15 2.95
C VAL A 266 3.44 12.35 4.27
N ASP A 267 4.14 12.46 5.39
CA ASP A 267 3.50 12.70 6.69
C ASP A 267 2.89 14.10 6.79
N LEU A 268 3.53 15.13 6.23
CA LEU A 268 2.91 16.45 6.08
C LEU A 268 1.66 16.39 5.20
N MET A 269 1.66 15.57 4.14
CA MET A 269 0.45 15.37 3.32
C MET A 269 -0.69 14.72 4.11
N ARG A 270 -0.39 13.85 5.06
CA ARG A 270 -1.43 13.27 5.95
C ARG A 270 -2.07 14.29 6.88
N MET A 271 -1.42 15.45 7.10
CA MET A 271 -1.98 16.56 7.86
C MET A 271 -2.96 17.41 7.03
N VAL A 272 -2.97 17.26 5.70
CA VAL A 272 -3.97 17.90 4.85
C VAL A 272 -5.33 17.30 5.15
N GLU A 273 -6.23 18.14 5.66
CA GLU A 273 -7.58 17.73 6.03
C GLU A 273 -8.32 17.09 4.85
N GLY A 274 -8.95 15.94 5.11
CA GLY A 274 -9.76 15.21 4.14
C GLY A 274 -9.05 14.10 3.38
N ILE A 275 -7.73 14.19 3.12
CA ILE A 275 -7.01 13.15 2.32
C ILE A 275 -7.13 11.76 2.93
N ARG A 276 -7.06 11.67 4.27
CA ARG A 276 -7.16 10.40 4.99
C ARG A 276 -8.52 9.70 4.77
N ASP A 277 -9.58 10.49 4.71
CA ASP A 277 -10.97 10.03 4.65
C ASP A 277 -11.39 9.67 3.22
N LEU A 278 -10.76 10.26 2.20
CA LEU A 278 -11.07 9.98 0.79
C LEU A 278 -10.76 8.53 0.44
N PRO A 279 -11.67 7.79 -0.21
CA PRO A 279 -11.36 6.48 -0.76
C PRO A 279 -10.31 6.60 -1.88
N ILE A 280 -9.64 5.50 -2.19
CA ILE A 280 -8.47 5.53 -3.08
C ILE A 280 -8.82 5.95 -4.52
N ASP A 281 -9.98 5.55 -5.02
CA ASP A 281 -10.51 5.97 -6.32
C ASP A 281 -10.70 7.49 -6.38
N GLU A 282 -11.28 8.11 -5.34
CA GLU A 282 -11.37 9.58 -5.25
C GLU A 282 -10.00 10.26 -5.20
N ILE A 283 -8.97 9.63 -4.60
CA ILE A 283 -7.60 10.14 -4.66
C ILE A 283 -7.06 10.18 -6.09
N ILE A 284 -7.43 9.20 -6.93
CA ILE A 284 -7.05 9.20 -8.35
C ILE A 284 -7.77 10.31 -9.11
N ASP A 285 -9.05 10.54 -8.82
CA ASP A 285 -9.81 11.63 -9.42
C ASP A 285 -9.22 13.00 -9.04
N VAL A 286 -8.92 13.21 -7.75
CA VAL A 286 -8.24 14.42 -7.26
C VAL A 286 -6.88 14.59 -7.96
N ARG A 287 -6.12 13.51 -8.12
CA ARG A 287 -4.83 13.53 -8.82
C ARG A 287 -5.00 13.96 -10.28
N ALA A 288 -6.01 13.46 -10.97
CA ALA A 288 -6.29 13.81 -12.37
C ALA A 288 -6.77 15.26 -12.51
N GLU A 289 -7.70 15.70 -11.66
CA GLU A 289 -8.24 17.07 -11.67
C GLU A 289 -7.15 18.12 -11.36
N LEU A 290 -6.24 17.80 -10.43
CA LEU A 290 -5.22 18.71 -9.95
C LEU A 290 -3.82 18.45 -10.54
N ALA A 291 -3.72 17.70 -11.64
CA ALA A 291 -2.46 17.24 -12.21
C ALA A 291 -1.45 18.38 -12.47
N GLU A 292 -1.92 19.54 -12.95
CA GLU A 292 -1.08 20.71 -13.23
C GLU A 292 -0.43 21.30 -11.95
N TYR A 293 -1.04 21.08 -10.78
CA TYR A 293 -0.60 21.64 -9.50
C TYR A 293 0.23 20.67 -8.67
N LEU A 294 0.22 19.37 -9.01
CA LEU A 294 0.95 18.34 -8.27
C LEU A 294 2.45 18.58 -8.23
N ARG A 295 3.05 19.02 -9.35
CA ARG A 295 4.51 19.20 -9.42
C ARG A 295 5.00 20.35 -8.52
N PRO A 296 4.45 21.58 -8.60
CA PRO A 296 4.80 22.65 -7.66
C PRO A 296 4.56 22.27 -6.20
N PHE A 297 3.44 21.58 -5.93
CA PHE A 297 3.09 21.11 -4.60
C PHE A 297 4.09 20.09 -4.06
N ARG A 298 4.44 19.06 -4.84
CA ARG A 298 5.47 18.06 -4.50
C ARG A 298 6.79 18.72 -4.11
N SER A 299 7.28 19.65 -4.92
CA SER A 299 8.53 20.37 -4.63
C SER A 299 8.45 21.12 -3.29
N PHE A 300 7.31 21.76 -3.00
CA PHE A 300 7.09 22.45 -1.73
C PHE A 300 7.08 21.51 -0.53
N MET A 301 6.39 20.37 -0.61
CA MET A 301 6.35 19.41 0.50
C MET A 301 7.71 18.79 0.78
N LEU A 302 8.49 18.48 -0.27
CA LEU A 302 9.85 17.95 -0.14
C LEU A 302 10.82 18.99 0.44
N GLU A 303 10.71 20.25 0.02
CA GLU A 303 11.50 21.38 0.55
C GLU A 303 11.22 21.55 2.06
N VAL A 304 9.96 21.69 2.44
CA VAL A 304 9.55 21.83 3.86
C VAL A 304 9.99 20.63 4.70
N SER A 305 9.86 19.42 4.17
CA SER A 305 10.30 18.22 4.90
C SER A 305 11.82 18.11 5.03
N SER A 306 12.57 18.54 4.02
CA SER A 306 14.04 18.55 4.07
C SER A 306 14.54 19.55 5.12
N ASP A 307 13.90 20.71 5.20
CA ASP A 307 14.26 21.78 6.15
C ASP A 307 13.89 21.45 7.60
N ALA A 308 12.97 20.50 7.82
CA ALA A 308 12.55 20.07 9.15
C ALA A 308 13.60 19.21 9.90
N ASN A 309 14.73 18.87 9.27
CA ASN A 309 15.87 18.15 9.85
C ASN A 309 15.48 16.83 10.55
N LEU A 310 14.84 15.92 9.80
CA LEU A 310 14.23 14.70 10.35
C LEU A 310 15.19 13.50 10.51
N GLY A 311 16.43 13.60 10.00
CA GLY A 311 17.32 12.44 9.82
C GLY A 311 17.61 11.62 11.08
N GLU A 312 17.78 12.29 12.22
CA GLU A 312 18.09 11.64 13.51
C GLU A 312 16.89 11.60 14.47
N ALA A 313 15.73 12.14 14.06
CA ALA A 313 14.57 12.24 14.92
C ALA A 313 13.87 10.87 15.08
N ASN A 314 13.62 10.49 16.34
CA ASN A 314 12.70 9.40 16.65
C ASN A 314 11.25 9.76 16.26
N ASP A 315 10.32 8.82 16.35
CA ASP A 315 8.98 8.96 15.80
C ASP A 315 8.14 10.05 16.47
N VAL A 316 8.30 10.21 17.78
CA VAL A 316 7.65 11.27 18.56
C VAL A 316 8.20 12.63 18.16
N GLU A 317 9.53 12.77 18.10
CA GLU A 317 10.19 14.02 17.76
C GLU A 317 9.94 14.42 16.31
N ARG A 318 9.92 13.45 15.38
CA ARG A 318 9.59 13.69 13.98
C ARG A 318 8.19 14.25 13.82
N THR A 319 7.21 13.66 14.51
CA THR A 319 5.82 14.16 14.50
C THR A 319 5.77 15.60 15.01
N ARG A 320 6.55 15.92 16.05
CA ARG A 320 6.67 17.28 16.59
C ARG A 320 7.29 18.25 15.58
N LEU A 321 8.43 17.89 14.98
CA LEU A 321 9.14 18.71 14.01
C LEU A 321 8.30 18.98 12.76
N LEU A 322 7.61 17.95 12.25
CA LEU A 322 6.69 18.09 11.12
C LEU A 322 5.51 18.99 11.45
N LYS A 323 4.96 18.90 12.66
CA LYS A 323 3.90 19.81 13.11
C LYS A 323 4.39 21.27 13.16
N ILE A 324 5.60 21.51 13.67
CA ILE A 324 6.20 22.85 13.66
C ILE A 324 6.40 23.33 12.22
N ALA A 325 6.93 22.48 11.33
CA ALA A 325 7.12 22.80 9.92
C ALA A 325 5.79 23.13 9.21
N TRP A 326 4.72 22.43 9.57
CA TRP A 326 3.37 22.70 9.08
C TRP A 326 2.89 24.09 9.50
N GLU A 327 2.92 24.39 10.81
CA GLU A 327 2.44 25.66 11.38
C GLU A 327 3.29 26.87 10.93
N THR A 328 4.58 26.66 10.63
CA THR A 328 5.51 27.75 10.27
C THR A 328 5.62 28.00 8.76
N ASN A 329 5.45 26.97 7.92
CA ASN A 329 5.65 27.09 6.47
C ASN A 329 4.38 26.80 5.67
N VAL A 330 3.69 25.69 5.96
CA VAL A 330 2.57 25.21 5.13
C VAL A 330 1.32 26.03 5.37
N GLU A 331 0.89 26.15 6.63
CA GLU A 331 -0.32 26.87 7.00
C GLU A 331 -0.27 28.35 6.59
N PRO A 332 0.82 29.11 6.82
CA PRO A 332 0.96 30.47 6.33
C PRO A 332 0.89 30.56 4.81
N ALA A 333 1.57 29.68 4.07
CA ALA A 333 1.52 29.68 2.61
C ALA A 333 0.10 29.43 2.07
N VAL A 334 -0.68 28.57 2.73
CA VAL A 334 -2.09 28.33 2.41
C VAL A 334 -2.94 29.56 2.76
N ALA A 335 -2.72 30.20 3.91
CA ALA A 335 -3.43 31.41 4.31
C ALA A 335 -3.16 32.57 3.34
N ASP A 336 -1.90 32.79 2.97
CA ASP A 336 -1.50 33.80 1.99
C ASP A 336 -2.16 33.54 0.64
N MET A 337 -2.10 32.29 0.15
CA MET A 337 -2.74 31.93 -1.11
C MET A 337 -4.27 32.12 -1.04
N ARG A 338 -4.94 31.82 0.08
CA ARG A 338 -6.38 32.10 0.28
C ARG A 338 -6.66 33.61 0.22
N ALA A 339 -5.85 34.42 0.90
CA ALA A 339 -5.97 35.88 0.82
C ALA A 339 -5.75 36.41 -0.60
N HIS A 340 -4.84 35.81 -1.38
CA HIS A 340 -4.64 36.11 -2.80
C HIS A 340 -5.85 35.71 -3.65
N VAL A 341 -6.46 34.55 -3.42
CA VAL A 341 -7.69 34.11 -4.10
C VAL A 341 -8.84 35.09 -3.83
N GLU A 342 -9.02 35.49 -2.57
CA GLU A 342 -10.09 36.39 -2.14
C GLU A 342 -9.91 37.81 -2.67
N SER A 343 -8.67 38.33 -2.64
CA SER A 343 -8.33 39.62 -3.23
C SER A 343 -8.44 39.63 -4.76
N ALA A 344 -8.14 38.50 -5.42
CA ALA A 344 -8.33 38.31 -6.86
C ALA A 344 -9.80 38.19 -7.31
N SER A 345 -10.77 38.22 -6.38
CA SER A 345 -12.18 38.13 -6.72
C SER A 345 -12.62 39.34 -7.56
N PHE A 346 -13.39 39.09 -8.63
CA PHE A 346 -13.89 40.13 -9.54
C PHE A 346 -14.64 41.24 -8.79
N ARG A 347 -15.41 40.87 -7.76
CA ARG A 347 -16.15 41.81 -6.92
C ARG A 347 -15.23 42.81 -6.23
N ARG A 348 -14.11 42.36 -5.66
CA ARG A 348 -13.16 43.22 -4.94
C ARG A 348 -12.33 44.06 -5.89
N ASN A 349 -11.83 43.47 -6.98
CA ASN A 349 -11.13 44.21 -8.04
C ASN A 349 -12.01 45.29 -8.70
N ALA A 350 -13.30 45.01 -8.89
CA ALA A 350 -14.25 46.03 -9.37
C ALA A 350 -14.40 47.16 -8.35
N LEU A 351 -14.61 46.85 -7.06
CA LEU A 351 -14.74 47.85 -5.99
C LEU A 351 -13.48 48.71 -5.83
N ASP A 352 -12.28 48.14 -5.87
CA ASP A 352 -11.01 48.88 -5.76
C ASP A 352 -10.79 49.82 -6.95
N LEU A 353 -11.21 49.42 -8.15
CA LEU A 353 -11.20 50.30 -9.34
C LEU A 353 -12.23 51.44 -9.24
N PHE A 354 -13.37 51.21 -8.60
CA PHE A 354 -14.35 52.27 -8.31
C PHE A 354 -13.88 53.23 -7.23
N ALA A 355 -13.19 52.73 -6.20
CA ALA A 355 -12.64 53.56 -5.14
C ALA A 355 -11.46 54.44 -5.60
N ASN A 356 -10.61 53.91 -6.50
CA ASN A 356 -9.39 54.59 -6.93
C ASN A 356 -9.53 55.41 -8.21
N SER A 357 -10.68 55.39 -8.89
CA SER A 357 -10.92 56.22 -10.08
C SER A 357 -11.87 57.37 -9.76
N SER A 358 -11.30 58.48 -9.26
CA SER A 358 -12.06 59.71 -8.96
C SER A 358 -12.82 60.28 -10.17
N GLU A 359 -12.44 59.89 -11.40
CA GLU A 359 -13.00 60.34 -12.66
C GLU A 359 -14.18 59.49 -13.18
N THR A 360 -14.39 58.26 -12.68
CA THR A 360 -15.38 57.30 -13.23
C THR A 360 -16.66 57.17 -12.38
N ILE A 361 -16.72 57.87 -11.25
CA ILE A 361 -17.75 57.68 -10.22
C ILE A 361 -19.15 58.16 -10.66
N ARG A 362 -19.26 59.09 -11.61
CA ARG A 362 -20.57 59.71 -11.94
C ARG A 362 -21.43 58.96 -12.96
N THR A 363 -20.87 58.14 -13.83
CA THR A 363 -21.62 57.57 -14.96
C THR A 363 -21.83 56.06 -14.88
N VAL A 364 -21.04 55.33 -14.08
CA VAL A 364 -21.02 53.85 -14.04
C VAL A 364 -21.63 53.28 -12.75
N GLY A 365 -21.76 54.08 -11.69
CA GLY A 365 -22.24 53.64 -10.36
C GLY A 365 -23.65 53.02 -10.35
N LEU A 366 -24.50 53.36 -11.33
CA LEU A 366 -25.86 52.79 -11.45
C LEU A 366 -25.91 51.43 -12.16
N ALA A 367 -24.97 51.12 -13.06
CA ALA A 367 -25.00 49.89 -13.85
C ALA A 367 -24.44 48.67 -13.09
N VAL A 368 -23.42 48.87 -12.25
CA VAL A 368 -22.83 47.79 -11.45
C VAL A 368 -23.65 47.47 -10.20
N GLY A 369 -24.38 48.45 -9.65
CA GLY A 369 -25.33 48.21 -8.56
C GLY A 369 -26.42 47.19 -8.93
N LEU A 370 -26.85 47.16 -10.20
CA LEU A 370 -27.80 46.19 -10.74
C LEU A 370 -27.16 44.82 -11.06
N ALA A 371 -25.90 44.79 -11.46
CA ALA A 371 -25.16 43.54 -11.71
C ALA A 371 -24.74 42.82 -10.42
N ALA A 372 -24.38 43.56 -9.37
CA ALA A 372 -23.98 42.98 -8.08
C ALA A 372 -25.16 42.39 -7.27
N ALA A 373 -26.38 42.89 -7.50
CA ALA A 373 -27.60 42.39 -6.86
C ALA A 373 -28.18 41.12 -7.50
N SER A 374 -27.82 40.80 -8.76
CA SER A 374 -28.50 39.75 -9.54
C SER A 374 -27.82 38.37 -9.50
N GLY A 375 -26.64 38.21 -8.90
CA GLY A 375 -26.02 36.92 -8.57
C GLY A 375 -25.65 35.99 -9.74
N PHE A 376 -26.21 36.17 -10.93
CA PHE A 376 -26.02 35.34 -12.12
C PHE A 376 -26.52 36.13 -13.34
N MET A 377 -25.62 36.59 -14.22
CA MET A 377 -25.93 36.78 -15.65
C MET A 377 -24.67 36.59 -16.49
N GLY A 378 -24.77 35.70 -17.48
CA GLY A 378 -23.70 35.35 -18.39
C GLY A 378 -23.23 36.50 -19.29
N PHE A 379 -22.15 36.22 -20.02
CA PHE A 379 -21.37 37.09 -20.90
C PHE A 379 -22.16 37.95 -21.92
N SER A 380 -23.46 37.74 -22.10
CA SER A 380 -24.31 38.43 -23.09
C SER A 380 -24.74 39.84 -22.71
N THR A 381 -24.56 40.29 -21.46
CA THR A 381 -24.93 41.66 -21.02
C THR A 381 -23.80 42.68 -21.16
N LEU A 382 -22.56 42.25 -21.43
CA LEU A 382 -21.40 43.15 -21.57
C LEU A 382 -21.29 43.82 -22.95
N THR A 383 -22.06 43.38 -23.95
CA THR A 383 -21.98 43.92 -25.33
C THR A 383 -22.76 45.21 -25.56
N VAL A 384 -23.63 45.64 -24.63
CA VAL A 384 -24.52 46.81 -24.85
C VAL A 384 -23.97 48.13 -24.24
N ALA A 385 -22.86 48.10 -23.49
CA ALA A 385 -22.31 49.30 -22.84
C ALA A 385 -20.93 49.71 -23.40
N GLY A 386 -20.91 50.17 -24.66
CA GLY A 386 -19.68 50.53 -25.41
C GLY A 386 -18.85 51.70 -24.87
N ALA A 387 -19.23 52.34 -23.75
CA ALA A 387 -18.50 53.48 -23.17
C ALA A 387 -17.96 53.26 -21.73
N ALA A 388 -18.31 52.15 -21.07
CA ALA A 388 -17.85 51.82 -19.70
C ALA A 388 -16.87 50.62 -19.65
N ALA A 389 -16.43 50.13 -20.81
CA ALA A 389 -15.70 48.87 -20.97
C ALA A 389 -14.26 48.85 -20.41
N PRO A 390 -13.42 49.91 -20.48
CA PRO A 390 -11.99 49.75 -20.17
C PRO A 390 -11.68 49.38 -18.70
N PRO A 391 -12.30 50.02 -17.67
CA PRO A 391 -12.02 49.69 -16.27
C PRO A 391 -12.53 48.31 -15.88
N LEU A 392 -13.74 47.93 -16.34
CA LEU A 392 -14.32 46.61 -16.07
C LEU A 392 -13.56 45.49 -16.78
N LEU A 393 -13.12 45.71 -18.03
CA LEU A 393 -12.26 44.77 -18.73
C LEU A 393 -10.88 44.65 -18.05
N LYS A 394 -10.32 45.75 -17.55
CA LYS A 394 -9.07 45.74 -16.77
C LYS A 394 -9.23 45.01 -15.44
N ALA A 395 -10.36 45.20 -14.74
CA ALA A 395 -10.71 44.45 -13.52
C ALA A 395 -10.84 42.95 -13.81
N PHE A 396 -11.50 42.60 -14.92
CA PHE A 396 -11.70 41.23 -15.35
C PHE A 396 -10.36 40.57 -15.74
N VAL A 397 -9.57 41.20 -16.61
CA VAL A 397 -8.24 40.71 -17.00
C VAL A 397 -7.32 40.60 -15.77
N GLY A 398 -7.36 41.58 -14.85
CA GLY A 398 -6.65 41.52 -13.59
C GLY A 398 -7.08 40.34 -12.72
N SER A 399 -8.38 40.09 -12.59
CA SER A 399 -8.92 38.94 -11.85
C SER A 399 -8.55 37.61 -12.51
N VAL A 400 -8.53 37.53 -13.84
CA VAL A 400 -8.14 36.32 -14.58
C VAL A 400 -6.64 36.06 -14.42
N ARG A 401 -5.79 37.09 -14.54
CA ARG A 401 -4.35 36.98 -14.31
C ARG A 401 -4.04 36.59 -12.87
N ALA A 402 -4.65 37.26 -11.90
CA ALA A 402 -4.46 36.93 -10.49
C ALA A 402 -4.92 35.50 -10.17
N LYS A 403 -6.03 35.02 -10.77
CA LYS A 403 -6.44 33.61 -10.67
C LYS A 403 -5.45 32.66 -11.34
N GLN A 404 -4.83 33.05 -12.45
CA GLN A 404 -3.77 32.26 -13.11
C GLN A 404 -2.48 32.23 -12.28
N ASP A 405 -2.13 33.33 -11.61
CA ASP A 405 -0.96 33.42 -10.75
C ASP A 405 -1.15 32.61 -9.46
N VAL A 406 -2.34 32.67 -8.87
CA VAL A 406 -2.75 31.82 -7.73
C VAL A 406 -2.64 30.33 -8.08
N LYS A 407 -3.04 29.95 -9.28
CA LYS A 407 -2.92 28.57 -9.79
C LYS A 407 -1.47 28.09 -9.89
N ARG A 408 -0.49 29.00 -9.99
CA ARG A 408 0.94 28.65 -9.99
C ARG A 408 1.55 28.60 -8.58
N ASN A 409 0.79 28.98 -7.56
CA ASN A 409 1.26 28.95 -6.18
C ASN A 409 1.41 27.48 -5.71
N ARG A 410 2.54 27.16 -5.07
CA ARG A 410 2.87 25.80 -4.63
C ARG A 410 1.90 25.26 -3.56
N ALA A 411 1.22 26.13 -2.81
CA ALA A 411 0.22 25.77 -1.81
C ALA A 411 -1.21 25.64 -2.38
N TYR A 412 -1.43 25.93 -3.67
CA TYR A 412 -2.77 25.91 -4.28
C TYR A 412 -3.46 24.55 -4.17
N PHE A 413 -2.69 23.47 -4.32
CA PHE A 413 -3.20 22.10 -4.24
C PHE A 413 -3.92 21.80 -2.91
N ILE A 414 -3.33 22.20 -1.78
CA ILE A 414 -3.92 22.02 -0.44
C ILE A 414 -5.26 22.73 -0.35
N HIS A 415 -5.35 23.93 -0.90
CA HIS A 415 -6.60 24.68 -0.91
C HIS A 415 -7.66 24.08 -1.82
N ALA A 416 -7.27 23.60 -3.01
CA ALA A 416 -8.19 22.96 -3.94
C ALA A 416 -8.84 21.71 -3.31
N ILE A 417 -8.06 20.87 -2.63
CA ILE A 417 -8.57 19.72 -1.85
C ILE A 417 -9.52 20.18 -0.76
N SER A 418 -9.14 21.20 0.02
CA SER A 418 -10.01 21.67 1.11
C SER A 418 -11.35 22.21 0.61
N ARG A 419 -11.42 22.65 -0.66
CA ARG A 419 -12.61 23.24 -1.28
C ARG A 419 -13.51 22.22 -1.96
N SER A 420 -12.95 21.21 -2.65
CA SER A 420 -13.73 20.20 -3.37
C SER A 420 -14.70 19.46 -2.44
N ARG A 421 -14.31 19.26 -1.17
CA ARG A 421 -15.14 18.63 -0.13
C ARG A 421 -16.44 19.39 0.20
N TRP A 422 -16.45 20.72 0.09
CA TRP A 422 -17.65 21.52 0.39
C TRP A 422 -18.64 21.59 -0.77
N ALA A 423 -18.27 21.09 -1.94
CA ALA A 423 -19.15 21.07 -3.12
C ALA A 423 -20.02 19.79 -3.19
N THR A 424 -19.66 18.75 -2.45
CA THR A 424 -20.32 17.43 -2.44
C THR A 424 -21.18 17.16 -1.19
N GLN A 425 -21.22 18.09 -0.23
CA GLN A 425 -22.21 18.12 0.87
C GLN A 425 -23.30 19.13 0.56
#